data_AF-A0AAJ6ECR0-F1
#
_entry.id   AF-A0AAJ6ECR0-F1
#
_cell.length_a   1.000
_cell.length_b   1.000
_cell.length_c   1.000
_cell.angle_alpha   90.00
_cell.angle_beta   90.00
_cell.angle_gamma   90.00
#
_symmetry.space_group_name_H-M   'P 1'
#
loop_
_entity.id
_entity.type
_entity.pdbx_description
1 polymer ?
#
loop_
_entity_poly.entity_id
_entity_poly.type
_entity_poly.pdbx_seq_one_letter_code
_entity_poly.pdbx_strand_id
1 'polypeptide(L)'
;MDFSLSELLTQNTPGNSEGFPAGVPPSFNWYQGWNDGGLWSPPADFSAVEGWGQVYPKVGAPPYSNPNAAIEVANAKTYVRLKQSGEWTLVQDQAKVQLTGGHFVSDFAGNVAIPMRATSLPGATISFDAPPVGYNNHFWYKARGVYPAGTVDAVYVQMEMRVTDPNLHLVAMVGADWWRHATAPYLDDHSNNPGVGGSNWTTLSTEWKTIGFYSTSAEEFRAGPAPPLRGSAPKMQPPNAPSSPPTPPRSDYNLMRGGSFEPTPGSDEGSIAIGNDGSHQTGKGHQRMDAGSGPAAPARPITVTDAFSNDSLVILALALGALVKIRREGPSVRARRRWSDPL
;
A
#
# COMPACT_ATOMS: atom_id res chain seq x y z
N MET A 1 18.00 6.72 5.29
CA MET A 1 18.15 5.53 4.44
C MET A 1 17.67 5.91 3.07
N ASP A 2 18.47 5.63 2.04
CA ASP A 2 18.08 5.92 0.67
C ASP A 2 17.34 4.70 0.13
N PHE A 3 16.01 4.68 0.29
CA PHE A 3 15.16 3.68 -0.37
C PHE A 3 15.29 3.86 -1.88
N SER A 4 15.81 2.84 -2.55
CA SER A 4 16.11 2.90 -3.99
C SER A 4 14.93 2.43 -4.83
N LEU A 5 14.86 2.94 -6.06
CA LEU A 5 13.90 2.46 -7.05
C LEU A 5 14.07 0.96 -7.31
N SER A 6 15.30 0.45 -7.30
CA SER A 6 15.59 -0.98 -7.47
C SER A 6 14.99 -1.85 -6.37
N GLU A 7 15.09 -1.44 -5.10
CA GLU A 7 14.47 -2.17 -3.99
C GLU A 7 12.95 -2.19 -4.10
N LEU A 8 12.33 -1.06 -4.47
CA LEU A 8 10.89 -1.00 -4.69
C LEU A 8 10.45 -1.97 -5.80
N LEU A 9 11.19 -2.02 -6.91
CA LEU A 9 10.88 -2.91 -8.03
C LEU A 9 10.97 -4.38 -7.59
N THR A 10 11.99 -4.75 -6.81
CA THR A 10 12.10 -6.10 -6.23
C THR A 10 10.91 -6.42 -5.32
N GLN A 11 10.49 -5.47 -4.48
CA GLN A 11 9.29 -5.60 -3.64
C GLN A 11 8.01 -5.75 -4.47
N ASN A 12 8.00 -5.43 -5.77
CA ASN A 12 6.82 -5.52 -6.64
C ASN A 12 7.04 -6.47 -7.82
N THR A 13 7.98 -7.42 -7.70
CA THR A 13 8.27 -8.44 -8.73
C THR A 13 7.93 -9.83 -8.20
N PRO A 14 7.11 -10.64 -8.89
CA PRO A 14 6.72 -11.98 -8.44
C PRO A 14 7.90 -12.82 -7.94
N GLY A 15 7.70 -13.57 -6.85
CA GLY A 15 8.70 -14.51 -6.32
C GLY A 15 9.80 -13.90 -5.45
N ASN A 16 9.73 -12.61 -5.12
CA ASN A 16 10.71 -11.92 -4.26
C ASN A 16 10.23 -11.71 -2.81
N SER A 17 9.22 -12.46 -2.35
CA SER A 17 8.80 -12.46 -0.95
C SER A 17 9.89 -13.06 -0.05
N GLU A 18 10.24 -12.36 1.03
CA GLU A 18 11.26 -12.76 2.02
C GLU A 18 10.71 -13.76 3.09
N GLY A 19 9.43 -14.11 2.97
CA GLY A 19 8.71 -15.02 3.85
C GLY A 19 7.23 -15.04 3.48
N PHE A 20 6.43 -15.76 4.26
CA PHE A 20 5.00 -15.93 4.00
C PHE A 20 4.17 -15.68 5.26
N PRO A 21 2.92 -15.22 5.11
CA PRO A 21 2.04 -14.92 6.23
C PRO A 21 1.51 -16.21 6.89
N ALA A 22 1.71 -16.35 8.20
CA ALA A 22 1.16 -17.48 8.94
C ALA A 22 -0.37 -17.40 9.02
N GLY A 23 -1.03 -18.55 8.94
CA GLY A 23 -2.49 -18.66 9.05
C GLY A 23 -3.24 -18.38 7.76
N VAL A 24 -2.56 -18.03 6.67
CA VAL A 24 -3.16 -17.81 5.35
C VAL A 24 -3.00 -19.05 4.48
N PRO A 25 -4.07 -19.57 3.86
CA PRO A 25 -3.97 -20.69 2.92
C PRO A 25 -3.10 -20.35 1.71
N PRO A 26 -2.13 -21.20 1.31
CA PRO A 26 -1.30 -20.96 0.12
C PRO A 26 -2.06 -20.86 -1.21
N SER A 27 -3.34 -21.28 -1.24
CA SER A 27 -4.22 -21.16 -2.40
C SER A 27 -4.76 -19.75 -2.62
N PHE A 28 -4.60 -18.83 -1.65
CA PHE A 28 -5.05 -17.46 -1.79
C PHE A 28 -4.09 -16.71 -2.73
N ASN A 29 -4.62 -15.97 -3.69
CA ASN A 29 -3.83 -15.28 -4.71
C ASN A 29 -2.80 -14.30 -4.13
N TRP A 30 -3.10 -13.67 -3.00
CA TRP A 30 -2.21 -12.73 -2.31
C TRP A 30 -1.22 -13.40 -1.36
N TYR A 31 -1.30 -14.72 -1.13
CA TYR A 31 -0.38 -15.43 -0.24
C TYR A 31 1.08 -15.25 -0.65
N GLN A 32 1.34 -15.27 -1.96
CA GLN A 32 2.70 -15.11 -2.51
C GLN A 32 3.23 -13.67 -2.43
N GLY A 33 2.39 -12.71 -2.02
CA GLY A 33 2.71 -11.28 -2.05
C GLY A 33 2.04 -10.60 -3.23
N TRP A 34 2.84 -9.89 -4.04
CA TRP A 34 2.43 -9.19 -5.26
C TRP A 34 1.24 -9.85 -5.98
N ASN A 35 0.21 -9.08 -6.33
CA ASN A 35 -1.05 -9.60 -6.86
C ASN A 35 -1.29 -9.08 -8.30
N ASP A 36 -1.17 -9.97 -9.30
CA ASP A 36 -1.50 -9.69 -10.71
C ASP A 36 -3.01 -9.51 -10.96
N GLY A 37 -3.87 -9.94 -10.04
CA GLY A 37 -5.33 -9.86 -10.17
C GLY A 37 -5.95 -8.55 -9.69
N GLY A 38 -5.15 -7.63 -9.16
CA GLY A 38 -5.65 -6.37 -8.61
C GLY A 38 -6.10 -5.35 -9.67
N LEU A 39 -6.99 -4.44 -9.28
CA LEU A 39 -7.49 -3.41 -10.18
C LEU A 39 -6.51 -2.22 -10.23
N TRP A 40 -5.53 -2.28 -11.12
CA TRP A 40 -4.41 -1.32 -11.18
C TRP A 40 -4.81 0.16 -11.41
N SER A 41 -5.96 0.41 -12.02
CA SER A 41 -6.55 1.75 -12.18
C SER A 41 -7.98 1.78 -11.66
N PRO A 42 -8.44 2.88 -11.02
CA PRO A 42 -9.76 2.89 -10.41
C PRO A 42 -10.90 2.79 -11.44
N PRO A 43 -12.08 2.30 -11.03
CA PRO A 43 -13.30 2.49 -11.82
C PRO A 43 -13.58 3.99 -12.02
N ALA A 44 -14.26 4.34 -13.12
CA ALA A 44 -14.39 5.73 -13.55
C ALA A 44 -15.15 6.63 -12.55
N ASP A 45 -16.05 6.07 -11.76
CA ASP A 45 -16.86 6.76 -10.74
C ASP A 45 -16.22 6.78 -9.35
N PHE A 46 -15.02 6.20 -9.19
CA PHE A 46 -14.31 6.18 -7.91
C PHE A 46 -13.50 7.45 -7.71
N SER A 47 -13.54 7.98 -6.48
CA SER A 47 -12.98 9.30 -6.13
C SER A 47 -12.11 9.28 -4.87
N ALA A 48 -11.80 8.09 -4.34
CA ALA A 48 -10.97 7.95 -3.17
C ALA A 48 -10.05 6.73 -3.24
N VAL A 49 -8.99 6.75 -2.43
CA VAL A 49 -8.03 5.65 -2.26
C VAL A 49 -7.69 5.51 -0.79
N GLU A 50 -7.38 4.29 -0.37
CA GLU A 50 -6.88 4.00 0.96
C GLU A 50 -5.62 3.17 0.85
N GLY A 51 -4.46 3.79 1.13
CA GLY A 51 -3.24 3.05 1.38
C GLY A 51 -3.33 2.31 2.72
N TRP A 52 -2.87 1.08 2.73
CA TRP A 52 -2.92 0.20 3.89
C TRP A 52 -1.63 -0.60 4.06
N GLY A 53 -1.45 -1.14 5.27
CA GLY A 53 -0.39 -2.08 5.61
C GLY A 53 -0.96 -3.34 6.23
N GLN A 54 -0.23 -4.44 6.06
CA GLN A 54 -0.52 -5.72 6.70
C GLN A 54 0.76 -6.30 7.29
N VAL A 55 0.68 -6.84 8.51
CA VAL A 55 1.81 -7.48 9.20
C VAL A 55 1.35 -8.81 9.79
N TYR A 56 2.12 -9.85 9.51
CA TYR A 56 1.85 -11.22 9.91
C TYR A 56 3.02 -11.83 10.67
N PRO A 57 2.77 -12.74 11.60
CA PRO A 57 3.77 -13.73 11.99
C PRO A 57 4.26 -14.48 10.74
N LYS A 58 5.58 -14.68 10.62
CA LYS A 58 6.17 -15.41 9.50
C LYS A 58 5.91 -16.92 9.65
N VAL A 59 5.53 -17.60 8.56
CA VAL A 59 5.37 -19.06 8.53
C VAL A 59 6.63 -19.76 9.07
N GLY A 60 6.42 -20.72 9.98
CA GLY A 60 7.48 -21.53 10.57
C GLY A 60 8.28 -20.84 11.69
N ALA A 61 8.03 -19.57 11.96
CA ALA A 61 8.66 -18.88 13.10
C ALA A 61 8.08 -19.36 14.44
N PRO A 62 8.88 -19.39 15.51
CA PRO A 62 8.36 -19.64 16.85
C PRO A 62 7.41 -18.51 17.28
N PRO A 63 6.40 -18.80 18.12
CA PRO A 63 5.60 -17.77 18.76
C PRO A 63 6.50 -16.84 19.57
N TYR A 64 6.30 -15.53 19.46
CA TYR A 64 6.97 -14.56 20.32
C TYR A 64 6.28 -14.52 21.69
N SER A 65 7.04 -14.23 22.74
CA SER A 65 6.54 -14.22 24.12
C SER A 65 6.58 -12.84 24.80
N ASN A 66 7.18 -11.83 24.15
CA ASN A 66 7.28 -10.49 24.72
C ASN A 66 5.98 -9.70 24.48
N PRO A 67 5.20 -9.41 25.54
CA PRO A 67 3.93 -8.69 25.41
C PRO A 67 4.10 -7.19 25.10
N ASN A 68 5.32 -6.66 25.23
CA ASN A 68 5.64 -5.26 24.93
C ASN A 68 6.28 -5.09 23.55
N ALA A 69 6.44 -6.18 22.79
CA ALA A 69 6.96 -6.11 21.44
C ALA A 69 5.94 -5.44 20.52
N ALA A 70 6.42 -4.55 19.67
CA ALA A 70 5.60 -3.67 18.87
C ALA A 70 6.13 -3.55 17.45
N ILE A 71 5.26 -3.13 16.56
CA ILE A 71 5.58 -2.68 15.22
C ILE A 71 5.51 -1.17 15.23
N GLU A 72 6.53 -0.50 14.75
CA GLU A 72 6.52 0.95 14.56
C GLU A 72 6.41 1.26 13.08
N VAL A 73 5.50 2.18 12.75
CA VAL A 73 5.26 2.64 11.39
C VAL A 73 5.46 4.15 11.34
N ALA A 74 6.27 4.60 10.40
CA ALA A 74 6.57 6.01 10.17
C ALA A 74 6.48 6.34 8.68
N ASN A 75 6.42 7.65 8.37
CA ASN A 75 6.51 8.19 7.02
C ASN A 75 5.57 7.53 6.00
N ALA A 76 4.40 7.03 6.44
CA ALA A 76 3.44 6.43 5.55
C ALA A 76 2.85 7.50 4.62
N LYS A 77 2.94 7.27 3.31
CA LYS A 77 2.41 8.16 2.28
C LYS A 77 1.71 7.38 1.16
N THR A 78 0.62 7.96 0.67
CA THR A 78 -0.09 7.46 -0.52
C THR A 78 -0.18 8.56 -1.57
N TYR A 79 0.27 8.24 -2.78
CA TYR A 79 0.25 9.10 -3.95
C TYR A 79 -0.67 8.49 -5.02
N VAL A 80 -1.34 9.33 -5.78
CA VAL A 80 -2.06 8.94 -7.00
C VAL A 80 -1.45 9.63 -8.21
N ARG A 81 -1.46 8.97 -9.36
CA ARG A 81 -0.97 9.55 -10.60
C ARG A 81 -2.13 10.12 -11.41
N LEU A 82 -2.01 11.37 -11.82
CA LEU A 82 -2.97 12.06 -12.67
C LEU A 82 -2.81 11.59 -14.12
N LYS A 83 -3.90 11.07 -14.70
CA LYS A 83 -3.92 10.50 -16.06
C LYS A 83 -3.51 11.50 -17.14
N GLN A 84 -3.91 12.77 -17.00
CA GLN A 84 -3.69 13.79 -18.02
C GLN A 84 -2.23 14.28 -18.07
N SER A 85 -1.61 14.47 -16.91
CA SER A 85 -0.25 15.03 -16.81
C SER A 85 0.83 13.98 -16.55
N GLY A 86 0.46 12.78 -16.10
CA GLY A 86 1.40 11.77 -15.59
C GLY A 86 2.02 12.15 -14.24
N GLU A 87 1.58 13.23 -13.60
CA GLU A 87 2.14 13.70 -12.34
C GLU A 87 1.57 12.96 -11.13
N TRP A 88 2.41 12.77 -10.12
CA TRP A 88 2.04 12.16 -8.85
C TRP A 88 1.61 13.21 -7.83
N THR A 89 0.44 13.02 -7.24
CA THR A 89 -0.15 13.86 -6.19
C THR A 89 -0.21 13.10 -4.88
N LEU A 90 0.32 13.69 -3.81
CA LEU A 90 0.21 13.14 -2.45
C LEU A 90 -1.22 13.33 -1.93
N VAL A 91 -1.91 12.24 -1.58
CA VAL A 91 -3.31 12.27 -1.12
C VAL A 91 -3.50 11.76 0.30
N GLN A 92 -2.54 11.00 0.85
CA GLN A 92 -2.51 10.64 2.27
C GLN A 92 -1.09 10.77 2.82
N ASP A 93 -0.97 11.36 4.01
CA ASP A 93 0.29 11.67 4.68
C ASP A 93 0.12 11.43 6.18
N GLN A 94 0.90 10.49 6.74
CA GLN A 94 0.80 10.10 8.15
C GLN A 94 1.00 11.27 9.11
N ALA A 95 1.81 12.26 8.71
CA ALA A 95 2.02 13.46 9.51
C ALA A 95 0.75 14.32 9.68
N LYS A 96 -0.25 14.12 8.83
CA LYS A 96 -1.53 14.86 8.83
C LYS A 96 -2.72 13.99 9.19
N VAL A 97 -2.68 12.72 8.79
CA VAL A 97 -3.74 11.74 8.98
C VAL A 97 -3.13 10.52 9.66
N GLN A 98 -3.46 10.31 10.93
CA GLN A 98 -2.93 9.17 11.68
C GLN A 98 -3.41 7.84 11.10
N LEU A 99 -2.61 6.79 11.33
CA LEU A 99 -3.01 5.42 11.04
C LEU A 99 -3.88 4.85 12.17
N THR A 100 -4.70 3.87 11.82
CA THR A 100 -5.54 3.07 12.71
C THR A 100 -5.67 1.66 12.14
N GLY A 101 -6.29 0.72 12.85
CA GLY A 101 -6.47 -0.62 12.35
C GLY A 101 -7.01 -1.60 13.38
N GLY A 102 -6.88 -2.89 13.08
CA GLY A 102 -7.32 -3.99 13.93
C GLY A 102 -6.45 -5.22 13.80
N HIS A 103 -6.59 -6.11 14.78
CA HIS A 103 -6.08 -7.47 14.70
C HIS A 103 -7.14 -8.32 14.01
N PHE A 104 -6.96 -8.63 12.74
CA PHE A 104 -7.91 -9.45 11.98
C PHE A 104 -7.55 -10.92 12.09
N VAL A 105 -8.54 -11.82 12.01
CA VAL A 105 -8.25 -13.26 11.83
C VAL A 105 -7.29 -13.40 10.63
N SER A 106 -6.26 -14.24 10.74
CA SER A 106 -5.15 -14.27 9.77
C SER A 106 -5.59 -14.37 8.31
N ASP A 107 -6.64 -15.11 7.99
CA ASP A 107 -7.14 -15.26 6.61
C ASP A 107 -8.27 -14.27 6.25
N PHE A 108 -8.55 -13.29 7.12
CA PHE A 108 -9.69 -12.37 7.08
C PHE A 108 -11.07 -13.06 7.08
N ALA A 109 -11.17 -14.33 7.49
CA ALA A 109 -12.45 -15.05 7.50
C ALA A 109 -13.52 -14.31 8.32
N GLY A 110 -14.67 -14.10 7.67
CA GLY A 110 -15.83 -13.42 8.27
C GLY A 110 -15.61 -11.95 8.61
N ASN A 111 -14.53 -11.33 8.13
CA ASN A 111 -14.18 -9.93 8.43
C ASN A 111 -14.11 -9.65 9.95
N VAL A 112 -13.66 -10.64 10.72
CA VAL A 112 -13.61 -10.58 12.19
C VAL A 112 -12.29 -9.96 12.64
N ALA A 113 -12.38 -8.99 13.55
CA ALA A 113 -11.23 -8.38 14.19
C ALA A 113 -11.42 -8.20 15.70
N ILE A 114 -10.29 -8.13 16.40
CA ILE A 114 -10.20 -7.66 17.79
C ILE A 114 -9.43 -6.33 17.83
N PRO A 115 -9.59 -5.52 18.89
CA PRO A 115 -8.92 -4.23 18.98
C PRO A 115 -7.40 -4.36 18.91
N MET A 116 -6.77 -3.56 18.05
CA MET A 116 -5.32 -3.38 17.98
C MET A 116 -4.97 -2.04 18.63
N ARG A 117 -3.98 -2.03 19.51
CA ARG A 117 -3.57 -0.80 20.19
C ARG A 117 -2.71 0.02 19.24
N ALA A 118 -3.13 1.26 18.99
CA ALA A 118 -2.38 2.22 18.19
C ALA A 118 -1.94 3.40 19.06
N THR A 119 -0.63 3.58 19.25
CA THR A 119 -0.06 4.63 20.11
C THR A 119 0.79 5.58 19.30
N SER A 120 0.42 6.86 19.25
CA SER A 120 1.24 7.88 18.60
C SER A 120 2.52 8.13 19.40
N LEU A 121 3.65 8.13 18.70
CA LEU A 121 4.98 8.43 19.21
C LEU A 121 5.49 9.77 18.61
N PRO A 122 6.56 10.36 19.16
CA PRO A 122 7.19 11.55 18.57
C PRO A 122 7.58 11.33 17.09
N GLY A 123 7.64 12.42 16.30
CA GLY A 123 8.12 12.36 14.92
C GLY A 123 7.14 11.70 13.93
N ALA A 124 5.83 11.80 14.16
CA ALA A 124 4.77 11.21 13.34
C ALA A 124 4.86 9.67 13.20
N THR A 125 5.50 9.00 14.15
CA THR A 125 5.54 7.53 14.24
C THR A 125 4.31 7.03 14.98
N ILE A 126 3.78 5.87 14.60
CA ILE A 126 2.77 5.15 15.36
C ILE A 126 3.30 3.78 15.75
N SER A 127 3.00 3.34 16.95
CA SER A 127 3.33 2.03 17.46
C SER A 127 2.05 1.19 17.56
N PHE A 128 2.08 0.02 16.91
CA PHE A 128 1.07 -1.02 17.02
C PHE A 128 1.60 -2.17 17.87
N ASP A 129 0.75 -2.79 18.68
CA ASP A 129 1.08 -4.07 19.30
C ASP A 129 1.25 -5.16 18.23
N ALA A 130 2.13 -6.13 18.49
CA ALA A 130 2.35 -7.25 17.58
C ALA A 130 1.10 -8.14 17.44
N PRO A 131 0.89 -8.79 16.28
CA PRO A 131 -0.30 -9.61 16.03
C PRO A 131 -0.35 -10.84 16.94
N PRO A 132 -1.44 -11.03 17.72
CA PRO A 132 -1.65 -12.24 18.50
C PRO A 132 -1.68 -13.51 17.63
N VAL A 133 -1.50 -14.67 18.25
CA VAL A 133 -1.60 -15.97 17.56
C VAL A 133 -2.96 -16.11 16.87
N GLY A 134 -2.95 -16.41 15.56
CA GLY A 134 -4.15 -16.56 14.74
C GLY A 134 -4.70 -15.24 14.17
N TYR A 135 -3.99 -14.13 14.40
CA TYR A 135 -4.36 -12.81 13.88
C TYR A 135 -3.24 -12.20 13.03
N ASN A 136 -3.60 -11.19 12.26
CA ASN A 136 -2.70 -10.27 11.56
C ASN A 136 -3.00 -8.83 12.00
N ASN A 137 -2.02 -7.94 11.86
CA ASN A 137 -2.31 -6.51 11.94
C ASN A 137 -2.70 -6.03 10.54
N HIS A 138 -3.89 -5.45 10.41
CA HIS A 138 -4.26 -4.68 9.23
C HIS A 138 -4.54 -3.24 9.65
N PHE A 139 -3.90 -2.29 8.98
CA PHE A 139 -4.00 -0.87 9.32
C PHE A 139 -4.05 0.02 8.08
N TRP A 140 -4.68 1.17 8.24
CA TRP A 140 -4.97 2.14 7.20
C TRP A 140 -5.03 3.55 7.81
N TYR A 141 -5.17 4.57 6.98
CA TYR A 141 -5.32 5.95 7.45
C TYR A 141 -6.72 6.20 8.01
N LYS A 142 -6.84 7.03 9.05
CA LYS A 142 -8.14 7.48 9.58
C LYS A 142 -9.01 8.24 8.56
N ALA A 143 -8.42 8.73 7.47
CA ALA A 143 -9.14 9.34 6.37
C ALA A 143 -8.55 8.91 5.03
N ARG A 144 -9.44 8.66 4.05
CA ARG A 144 -9.08 8.27 2.69
C ARG A 144 -8.50 9.45 1.92
N GLY A 145 -7.58 9.15 1.00
CA GLY A 145 -7.11 10.11 0.01
C GLY A 145 -8.21 10.38 -1.00
N VAL A 146 -8.41 11.63 -1.40
CA VAL A 146 -9.47 12.01 -2.34
C VAL A 146 -8.89 12.59 -3.62
N TYR A 147 -9.55 12.31 -4.73
CA TYR A 147 -9.21 12.83 -6.06
C TYR A 147 -10.48 12.95 -6.91
N PRO A 148 -10.49 13.80 -7.96
CA PRO A 148 -11.65 13.88 -8.84
C PRO A 148 -11.84 12.57 -9.61
N ALA A 149 -13.07 12.05 -9.65
CA ALA A 149 -13.37 10.78 -10.32
C ALA A 149 -12.92 10.78 -11.79
N GLY A 150 -12.37 9.64 -12.24
CA GLY A 150 -11.89 9.45 -13.62
C GLY A 150 -10.58 10.18 -13.97
N THR A 151 -9.93 10.86 -13.01
CA THR A 151 -8.71 11.64 -13.28
C THR A 151 -7.40 10.94 -12.97
N VAL A 152 -7.43 9.82 -12.23
CA VAL A 152 -6.23 9.09 -11.83
C VAL A 152 -6.17 7.71 -12.49
N ASP A 153 -4.96 7.19 -12.67
CA ASP A 153 -4.74 5.90 -13.34
C ASP A 153 -3.76 4.97 -12.60
N ALA A 154 -3.11 5.45 -11.54
CA ALA A 154 -2.22 4.64 -10.71
C ALA A 154 -2.16 5.14 -9.25
N VAL A 155 -1.69 4.26 -8.35
CA VAL A 155 -1.37 4.56 -6.96
C VAL A 155 0.05 4.10 -6.63
N TYR A 156 0.69 4.82 -5.71
CA TYR A 156 1.93 4.43 -5.05
C TYR A 156 1.76 4.61 -3.55
N VAL A 157 2.05 3.57 -2.78
CA VAL A 157 2.03 3.57 -1.32
C VAL A 157 3.43 3.27 -0.82
N GLN A 158 3.86 3.97 0.23
CA GLN A 158 5.07 3.64 0.97
C GLN A 158 4.86 3.81 2.46
N MET A 159 5.54 2.97 3.24
CA MET A 159 5.59 3.07 4.69
C MET A 159 6.97 2.65 5.18
N GLU A 160 7.50 3.32 6.19
CA GLU A 160 8.67 2.84 6.92
C GLU A 160 8.20 2.00 8.10
N MET A 161 8.73 0.80 8.23
CA MET A 161 8.36 -0.13 9.29
C MET A 161 9.58 -0.73 9.97
N ARG A 162 9.45 -0.99 11.27
CA ARG A 162 10.38 -1.82 12.05
C ARG A 162 9.63 -2.55 13.16
N VAL A 163 10.28 -3.54 13.76
CA VAL A 163 9.87 -4.13 15.03
C VAL A 163 10.72 -3.61 16.18
N THR A 164 10.20 -3.58 17.40
CA THR A 164 10.97 -3.16 18.58
C THR A 164 11.75 -4.29 19.26
N ASP A 165 11.49 -5.54 18.87
CA ASP A 165 12.12 -6.73 19.43
C ASP A 165 12.65 -7.61 18.28
N PRO A 166 13.95 -7.98 18.27
CA PRO A 166 14.52 -8.82 17.22
C PRO A 166 13.97 -10.26 17.19
N ASN A 167 13.27 -10.69 18.24
CA ASN A 167 12.58 -11.99 18.28
C ASN A 167 11.18 -11.94 17.65
N LEU A 168 10.73 -10.76 17.20
CA LEU A 168 9.54 -10.64 16.35
C LEU A 168 9.89 -11.04 14.91
N HIS A 169 9.59 -12.29 14.57
CA HIS A 169 9.73 -12.80 13.21
C HIS A 169 8.47 -12.50 12.39
N LEU A 170 8.36 -11.25 11.94
CA LEU A 170 7.20 -10.77 11.20
C LEU A 170 7.53 -10.52 9.72
N VAL A 171 6.54 -10.71 8.87
CA VAL A 171 6.55 -10.24 7.48
C VAL A 171 5.48 -9.18 7.29
N ALA A 172 5.75 -8.20 6.43
CA ALA A 172 4.88 -7.07 6.17
C ALA A 172 4.74 -6.83 4.67
N MET A 173 3.59 -6.31 4.28
CA MET A 173 3.33 -5.79 2.94
C MET A 173 2.56 -4.48 3.05
N VAL A 174 2.61 -3.66 2.00
CA VAL A 174 1.75 -2.48 1.85
C VAL A 174 0.98 -2.58 0.55
N GLY A 175 -0.17 -1.94 0.50
CA GLY A 175 -1.03 -1.96 -0.67
C GLY A 175 -2.05 -0.84 -0.64
N ALA A 176 -3.01 -0.92 -1.54
CA ALA A 176 -4.09 0.05 -1.61
C ALA A 176 -5.40 -0.58 -2.05
N ASP A 177 -6.50 0.08 -1.69
CA ASP A 177 -7.84 -0.15 -2.22
C ASP A 177 -8.36 1.13 -2.87
N TRP A 178 -9.02 1.00 -4.01
CA TRP A 178 -9.82 2.11 -4.55
C TRP A 178 -11.12 2.21 -3.77
N TRP A 179 -11.62 3.41 -3.53
CA TRP A 179 -12.89 3.64 -2.84
C TRP A 179 -13.84 4.49 -3.67
N ARG A 180 -15.12 4.10 -3.67
CA ARG A 180 -16.18 4.80 -4.43
C ARG A 180 -16.17 6.30 -4.10
N HIS A 181 -16.13 6.63 -2.81
CA HIS A 181 -15.92 7.97 -2.29
C HIS A 181 -15.36 7.92 -0.86
N ALA A 182 -14.94 9.07 -0.34
CA ALA A 182 -14.22 9.20 0.93
C ALA A 182 -14.90 8.54 2.14
N THR A 183 -16.23 8.51 2.16
CA THR A 183 -17.06 7.99 3.26
C THR A 183 -17.82 6.71 2.89
N ALA A 184 -17.50 6.07 1.77
CA ALA A 184 -18.18 4.85 1.34
C ALA A 184 -17.99 3.75 2.41
N PRO A 185 -19.05 3.02 2.80
CA PRO A 185 -18.92 1.90 3.71
C PRO A 185 -18.20 0.75 3.01
N TYR A 186 -17.48 -0.05 3.80
CA TYR A 186 -16.98 -1.35 3.34
C TYR A 186 -18.15 -2.25 2.95
N LEU A 187 -17.99 -2.99 1.85
CA LEU A 187 -18.92 -4.02 1.41
C LEU A 187 -18.15 -5.32 1.15
N ASP A 188 -18.67 -6.45 1.64
CA ASP A 188 -18.04 -7.78 1.52
C ASP A 188 -17.89 -8.25 0.05
N ASP A 189 -18.63 -7.64 -0.86
CA ASP A 189 -18.55 -7.87 -2.30
C ASP A 189 -17.48 -7.00 -2.99
N HIS A 190 -16.80 -6.13 -2.23
CA HIS A 190 -15.79 -5.18 -2.68
C HIS A 190 -16.28 -4.19 -3.75
N SER A 191 -17.59 -4.03 -3.93
CA SER A 191 -18.16 -3.10 -4.92
C SER A 191 -17.92 -1.62 -4.58
N ASN A 192 -17.57 -1.32 -3.33
CA ASN A 192 -17.12 0.00 -2.87
C ASN A 192 -15.62 0.11 -2.65
N ASN A 193 -14.92 -1.03 -2.59
CA ASN A 193 -13.52 -1.13 -2.18
C ASN A 193 -12.76 -2.25 -2.92
N PRO A 194 -12.69 -2.22 -4.27
CA PRO A 194 -11.92 -3.19 -5.01
C PRO A 194 -10.44 -2.99 -4.71
N GLY A 195 -9.78 -4.10 -4.35
CA GLY A 195 -8.35 -4.10 -4.04
C GLY A 195 -7.50 -3.78 -5.27
N VAL A 196 -6.49 -2.93 -5.08
CA VAL A 196 -5.48 -2.65 -6.11
C VAL A 196 -4.40 -3.73 -6.11
N GLY A 197 -4.10 -4.28 -4.93
CA GLY A 197 -3.01 -5.21 -4.70
C GLY A 197 -2.09 -4.74 -3.57
N GLY A 198 -1.01 -5.48 -3.36
CA GLY A 198 0.03 -5.13 -2.40
C GLY A 198 1.40 -5.59 -2.89
N SER A 199 2.45 -5.18 -2.18
CA SER A 199 3.83 -5.58 -2.42
C SER A 199 4.06 -7.07 -2.11
N ASN A 200 5.25 -7.57 -2.40
CA ASN A 200 5.76 -8.80 -1.79
C ASN A 200 5.90 -8.66 -0.28
N TRP A 201 5.94 -9.82 0.39
CA TRP A 201 6.18 -9.92 1.81
C TRP A 201 7.63 -9.59 2.13
N THR A 202 7.83 -8.60 2.98
CA THR A 202 9.14 -8.13 3.43
C THR A 202 9.31 -8.49 4.91
N THR A 203 10.41 -9.14 5.27
CA THR A 203 10.71 -9.45 6.67
C THR A 203 11.06 -8.16 7.41
N LEU A 204 10.45 -7.95 8.57
CA LEU A 204 10.75 -6.82 9.44
C LEU A 204 11.95 -7.13 10.35
N SER A 205 12.67 -6.09 10.75
CA SER A 205 13.75 -6.14 11.73
C SER A 205 13.70 -4.93 12.65
N THR A 206 14.66 -4.80 13.57
CA THR A 206 14.79 -3.62 14.43
C THR A 206 15.31 -2.39 13.69
N GLU A 207 15.82 -2.57 12.48
CA GLU A 207 16.20 -1.49 11.57
C GLU A 207 14.96 -1.02 10.82
N TRP A 208 14.86 0.29 10.58
CA TRP A 208 13.82 0.83 9.72
C TRP A 208 13.95 0.28 8.30
N LYS A 209 12.82 -0.09 7.69
CA LYS A 209 12.78 -0.51 6.29
C LYS A 209 11.61 0.15 5.60
N THR A 210 11.85 0.71 4.41
CA THR A 210 10.78 1.20 3.56
C THR A 210 10.17 0.05 2.78
N ILE A 211 8.87 -0.11 2.89
CA ILE A 211 8.06 -1.04 2.11
C ILE A 211 7.17 -0.21 1.20
N GLY A 212 7.13 -0.53 -0.08
CA GLY A 212 6.35 0.21 -1.06
C GLY A 212 5.64 -0.66 -2.08
N PHE A 213 4.54 -0.14 -2.60
CA PHE A 213 3.71 -0.75 -3.62
C PHE A 213 3.35 0.28 -4.70
N TYR A 214 3.32 -0.14 -5.97
CA TYR A 214 2.82 0.68 -7.08
C TYR A 214 1.94 -0.15 -8.03
N SER A 215 0.97 0.51 -8.67
CA SER A 215 -0.06 -0.16 -9.49
C SER A 215 0.11 0.02 -11.00
N THR A 216 1.35 0.11 -11.49
CA THR A 216 1.67 0.20 -12.93
C THR A 216 2.60 -0.93 -13.33
N SER A 217 2.96 -1.04 -14.62
CA SER A 217 4.10 -1.86 -15.00
C SER A 217 5.40 -1.30 -14.39
N ALA A 218 6.41 -2.16 -14.25
CA ALA A 218 7.72 -1.77 -13.77
C ALA A 218 8.39 -0.75 -14.71
N GLU A 219 8.21 -0.92 -16.03
CA GLU A 219 8.74 -0.02 -17.06
C GLU A 219 8.11 1.37 -16.95
N GLU A 220 6.79 1.41 -16.78
CA GLU A 220 6.04 2.65 -16.64
C GLU A 220 6.38 3.39 -15.35
N PHE A 221 6.50 2.67 -14.23
CA PHE A 221 6.89 3.28 -12.96
C PHE A 221 8.32 3.84 -13.02
N ARG A 222 9.25 3.12 -13.65
CA ARG A 222 10.64 3.59 -13.86
C ARG A 222 10.69 4.86 -14.70
N ALA A 223 9.85 4.96 -15.73
CA ALA A 223 9.80 6.12 -16.61
C ALA A 223 9.24 7.38 -15.93
N GLY A 224 8.34 7.20 -14.95
CA GLY A 224 7.74 8.29 -14.19
C GLY A 224 7.58 7.95 -12.71
N PRO A 225 8.68 7.92 -11.91
CA PRO A 225 8.61 7.52 -10.51
C PRO A 225 7.93 8.57 -9.64
N ALA A 226 7.31 8.11 -8.55
CA ALA A 226 6.73 8.98 -7.53
C ALA A 226 7.79 9.91 -6.90
N PRO A 227 7.39 11.09 -6.36
CA PRO A 227 8.33 12.13 -5.94
C PRO A 227 9.43 11.68 -4.98
N PRO A 228 9.19 10.83 -3.97
CA PRO A 228 10.24 10.34 -3.07
C PRO A 228 11.37 9.55 -3.76
N LEU A 229 11.14 9.07 -4.99
CA LEU A 229 12.07 8.23 -5.74
C LEU A 229 12.68 8.95 -6.96
N ARG A 230 12.31 10.21 -7.18
CA ARG A 230 12.89 11.02 -8.26
C ARG A 230 14.38 11.26 -7.95
N GLY A 231 15.25 10.89 -8.89
CA GLY A 231 16.71 10.97 -8.72
C GLY A 231 17.36 9.66 -8.25
N SER A 232 16.57 8.68 -7.79
CA SER A 232 17.04 7.32 -7.44
C SER A 232 17.04 6.35 -8.63
N ALA A 233 16.66 6.82 -9.82
CA ALA A 233 16.77 6.04 -11.04
C ALA A 233 18.25 5.88 -11.42
N PRO A 234 18.74 4.65 -11.67
CA PRO A 234 20.05 4.48 -12.29
C PRO A 234 20.09 5.30 -13.57
N LYS A 235 21.18 6.05 -13.82
CA LYS A 235 21.48 6.54 -15.16
C LYS A 235 21.44 5.31 -16.07
N MET A 236 20.45 5.21 -16.96
CA MET A 236 20.51 4.26 -18.07
C MET A 236 21.80 4.54 -18.80
N GLN A 237 22.79 3.67 -18.63
CA GLN A 237 23.97 3.68 -19.46
C GLN A 237 23.44 3.39 -20.87
N PRO A 238 23.66 4.27 -21.86
CA PRO A 238 23.21 4.00 -23.22
C PRO A 238 23.77 2.64 -23.65
N PRO A 239 23.00 1.85 -24.44
CA PRO A 239 23.49 0.57 -24.93
C PRO A 239 24.86 0.83 -25.55
N ASN A 240 25.87 0.10 -25.05
CA ASN A 240 27.24 0.23 -25.54
C ASN A 240 27.18 0.22 -27.06
N ALA A 241 27.54 1.35 -27.68
CA ALA A 241 27.68 1.42 -29.12
C ALA A 241 28.60 0.27 -29.55
N PRO A 242 28.27 -0.48 -30.61
CA PRO A 242 29.14 -1.54 -31.08
C PRO A 242 30.54 -0.96 -31.26
N SER A 243 31.50 -1.54 -30.56
CA SER A 243 32.90 -1.13 -30.63
C SER A 243 33.32 -1.08 -32.09
N SER A 244 33.74 0.09 -32.56
CA SER A 244 34.25 0.29 -33.90
C SER A 244 35.28 -0.80 -34.22
N PRO A 245 35.22 -1.42 -35.41
CA PRO A 245 36.19 -2.45 -35.78
C PRO A 245 37.61 -1.86 -35.73
N PRO A 246 38.60 -2.62 -35.25
CA PRO A 246 39.97 -2.11 -35.14
C PRO A 246 40.51 -1.72 -36.51
N THR A 247 41.01 -0.49 -36.60
CA THR A 247 41.74 0.02 -37.75
C THR A 247 42.94 -0.89 -38.06
N PRO A 248 43.04 -1.48 -39.26
CA PRO A 248 44.19 -2.33 -39.59
C PRO A 248 45.46 -1.47 -39.72
N PRO A 249 46.62 -1.94 -39.23
CA PRO A 249 47.87 -1.23 -39.39
C PRO A 249 48.31 -1.21 -40.85
N ARG A 250 48.78 -0.04 -41.30
CA ARG A 250 49.44 0.17 -42.59
C ARG A 250 50.64 -0.77 -42.72
N SER A 251 50.57 -1.71 -43.65
CA SER A 251 51.72 -2.46 -44.15
C SER A 251 52.09 -1.96 -45.54
N ASP A 252 53.28 -1.37 -45.66
CA ASP A 252 53.89 -1.02 -46.94
C ASP A 252 54.44 -2.29 -47.64
N TYR A 253 54.47 -2.19 -48.97
CA TYR A 253 55.18 -3.03 -49.96
C TYR A 253 54.48 -4.25 -50.59
N ASN A 254 53.95 -3.98 -51.80
CA ASN A 254 54.40 -4.51 -53.09
C ASN A 254 54.38 -6.04 -53.38
N LEU A 255 53.55 -6.35 -54.39
CA LEU A 255 53.95 -6.94 -55.69
C LEU A 255 53.74 -8.47 -55.92
N MET A 256 52.82 -8.73 -56.87
CA MET A 256 52.75 -9.80 -57.89
C MET A 256 52.02 -11.15 -57.67
N ARG A 257 51.38 -11.56 -58.78
CA ARG A 257 50.84 -12.87 -59.21
C ARG A 257 49.57 -13.34 -58.51
N GLY A 258 48.49 -13.78 -59.17
CA GLY A 258 48.29 -14.24 -60.56
C GLY A 258 47.55 -15.59 -60.54
N GLY A 259 46.37 -15.69 -61.17
CA GLY A 259 45.54 -16.90 -61.34
C GLY A 259 44.17 -16.73 -60.65
N SER A 260 43.00 -16.60 -61.28
CA SER A 260 42.28 -17.28 -62.38
C SER A 260 41.42 -18.48 -61.95
N PHE A 261 40.14 -18.44 -62.37
CA PHE A 261 39.11 -19.50 -62.44
C PHE A 261 38.53 -19.98 -61.08
N GLU A 262 37.24 -20.28 -60.90
CA GLU A 262 36.01 -20.32 -61.72
C GLU A 262 34.80 -20.39 -60.73
N PRO A 263 33.54 -20.14 -61.12
CA PRO A 263 32.38 -20.12 -60.22
C PRO A 263 31.65 -21.47 -60.18
N THR A 264 30.44 -21.44 -59.59
CA THR A 264 29.23 -22.28 -59.78
C THR A 264 28.80 -23.14 -58.57
N PRO A 265 27.53 -23.61 -58.45
CA PRO A 265 26.44 -22.90 -57.75
C PRO A 265 25.55 -23.83 -56.86
N GLY A 266 24.45 -23.27 -56.34
CA GLY A 266 23.22 -24.01 -55.98
C GLY A 266 23.22 -24.56 -54.55
N SER A 267 22.10 -24.65 -53.84
CA SER A 267 20.68 -24.59 -54.23
C SER A 267 19.86 -24.70 -52.95
N ASP A 268 18.73 -23.96 -52.90
CA ASP A 268 17.39 -24.37 -52.45
C ASP A 268 17.21 -24.91 -51.02
N GLU A 269 16.06 -24.86 -50.38
CA GLU A 269 14.75 -24.20 -50.46
C GLU A 269 14.12 -24.58 -49.10
N GLY A 270 13.25 -23.76 -48.53
CA GLY A 270 12.59 -24.16 -47.28
C GLY A 270 11.62 -23.14 -46.71
N SER A 271 10.65 -22.77 -47.55
CA SER A 271 9.45 -22.02 -47.16
C SER A 271 8.58 -22.86 -46.21
N ILE A 272 8.20 -22.31 -45.05
CA ILE A 272 6.88 -22.55 -44.45
C ILE A 272 6.38 -21.23 -43.86
N ALA A 273 5.37 -20.67 -44.51
CA ALA A 273 4.50 -19.65 -43.97
C ALA A 273 3.33 -20.31 -43.21
N ILE A 274 3.07 -19.88 -41.98
CA ILE A 274 1.74 -19.90 -41.39
C ILE A 274 1.53 -18.55 -40.71
N GLY A 275 0.67 -17.73 -41.33
CA GLY A 275 0.08 -16.59 -40.67
C GLY A 275 -0.94 -17.08 -39.65
N ASN A 276 -1.02 -16.39 -38.51
CA ASN A 276 -2.26 -16.38 -37.77
C ASN A 276 -2.53 -14.99 -37.21
N ASP A 277 -3.75 -14.58 -37.51
CA ASP A 277 -4.37 -13.28 -37.32
C ASP A 277 -4.81 -13.10 -35.86
N GLY A 278 -5.07 -11.86 -35.48
CA GLY A 278 -5.27 -11.45 -34.09
C GLY A 278 -6.56 -11.93 -33.45
N SER A 279 -6.55 -11.94 -32.12
CA SER A 279 -7.61 -11.42 -31.23
C SER A 279 -7.35 -11.89 -29.80
N HIS A 280 -6.56 -11.12 -29.05
CA HIS A 280 -6.56 -11.28 -27.60
C HIS A 280 -7.83 -10.65 -27.03
N GLN A 281 -8.83 -11.49 -26.80
CA GLN A 281 -9.99 -11.15 -26.00
C GLN A 281 -9.58 -10.79 -24.58
N THR A 282 -10.03 -9.62 -24.16
CA THR A 282 -9.99 -9.07 -22.81
C THR A 282 -11.00 -9.79 -21.92
N GLY A 283 -10.60 -10.91 -21.34
CA GLY A 283 -11.35 -11.58 -20.26
C GLY A 283 -11.01 -10.98 -18.90
N LYS A 284 -11.55 -9.80 -18.55
CA LYS A 284 -11.45 -9.24 -17.19
C LYS A 284 -12.41 -9.95 -16.24
N GLY A 285 -12.00 -11.11 -15.73
CA GLY A 285 -12.59 -11.67 -14.51
C GLY A 285 -12.16 -10.82 -13.32
N HIS A 286 -13.11 -10.15 -12.65
CA HIS A 286 -12.83 -9.45 -11.40
C HIS A 286 -12.52 -10.52 -10.35
N GLN A 287 -11.27 -10.62 -9.91
CA GLN A 287 -10.88 -11.61 -8.90
C GLN A 287 -10.87 -10.97 -7.51
N ARG A 288 -11.66 -11.61 -6.65
CA ARG A 288 -11.89 -11.27 -5.25
C ARG A 288 -10.69 -11.73 -4.42
N MET A 289 -10.37 -11.00 -3.36
CA MET A 289 -9.63 -11.60 -2.25
C MET A 289 -10.59 -12.56 -1.54
N ASP A 290 -10.78 -13.75 -2.10
CA ASP A 290 -11.69 -14.75 -1.54
C ASP A 290 -11.07 -15.33 -0.26
N ALA A 291 -11.43 -14.76 0.89
CA ALA A 291 -11.29 -15.43 2.16
C ALA A 291 -12.23 -16.64 2.16
N GLY A 292 -11.67 -17.84 1.98
CA GLY A 292 -12.41 -19.09 1.99
C GLY A 292 -13.23 -19.23 3.27
N SER A 293 -14.55 -19.07 3.17
CA SER A 293 -15.47 -19.17 4.30
C SER A 293 -15.65 -20.64 4.72
N GLY A 294 -14.85 -21.10 5.68
CA GLY A 294 -15.06 -22.32 6.44
C GLY A 294 -15.85 -22.05 7.74
N PRO A 295 -16.62 -23.01 8.27
CA PRO A 295 -17.41 -22.80 9.48
C PRO A 295 -16.52 -22.83 10.73
N ALA A 296 -16.22 -21.68 11.31
CA ALA A 296 -15.55 -21.55 12.61
C ALA A 296 -16.55 -21.21 13.73
N ALA A 297 -16.32 -21.77 14.92
CA ALA A 297 -17.15 -21.63 16.11
C ALA A 297 -17.24 -20.18 16.63
N PRO A 298 -18.31 -19.79 17.34
CA PRO A 298 -18.58 -18.39 17.66
C PRO A 298 -17.69 -17.88 18.80
N ALA A 299 -16.59 -17.20 18.46
CA ALA A 299 -16.06 -16.13 19.30
C ALA A 299 -16.98 -14.91 19.15
N ARG A 300 -17.22 -14.15 20.23
CA ARG A 300 -18.07 -12.95 20.20
C ARG A 300 -17.46 -11.92 19.24
N PRO A 301 -18.03 -11.68 18.04
CA PRO A 301 -17.47 -10.76 17.08
C PRO A 301 -17.83 -9.32 17.48
N ILE A 302 -16.87 -8.41 17.35
CA ILE A 302 -17.18 -6.99 17.25
C ILE A 302 -17.49 -6.74 15.78
N THR A 303 -18.72 -6.32 15.47
CA THR A 303 -19.06 -5.88 14.13
C THR A 303 -18.30 -4.58 13.86
N VAL A 304 -17.63 -4.51 12.72
CA VAL A 304 -16.73 -3.42 12.27
C VAL A 304 -17.31 -2.00 12.44
N THR A 305 -18.64 -1.83 12.56
CA THR A 305 -19.29 -0.56 12.93
C THR A 305 -18.80 0.04 14.25
N ASP A 306 -18.36 -0.75 15.23
CA ASP A 306 -17.90 -0.22 16.52
C ASP A 306 -16.48 0.36 16.48
N ALA A 307 -15.64 -0.09 15.53
CA ALA A 307 -14.30 0.47 15.31
C ALA A 307 -14.34 1.88 14.69
N PHE A 308 -15.43 2.23 14.00
CA PHE A 308 -15.60 3.53 13.34
C PHE A 308 -16.29 4.60 14.21
N SER A 309 -16.81 4.26 15.39
CA SER A 309 -17.65 5.18 16.18
C SER A 309 -16.94 5.88 17.35
N ASN A 310 -15.87 5.30 17.90
CA ASN A 310 -15.40 5.71 19.22
C ASN A 310 -14.52 6.98 19.28
N ASP A 311 -13.95 7.45 18.16
CA ASP A 311 -13.08 8.63 18.17
C ASP A 311 -13.79 9.95 17.81
N SER A 312 -15.09 9.91 17.48
CA SER A 312 -15.90 11.14 17.23
C SER A 312 -16.84 11.51 18.38
N LEU A 313 -17.11 10.61 19.33
CA LEU A 313 -18.02 10.86 20.44
C LEU A 313 -17.36 11.55 21.65
N VAL A 314 -16.03 11.45 21.80
CA VAL A 314 -15.32 12.11 22.91
C VAL A 314 -15.19 13.64 22.71
N ILE A 315 -15.24 14.13 21.47
CA ILE A 315 -15.22 15.56 21.18
C ILE A 315 -16.63 16.19 21.35
N LEU A 316 -17.71 15.42 21.22
CA LEU A 316 -19.08 15.93 21.45
C LEU A 316 -19.46 15.97 22.95
N ALA A 317 -18.89 15.10 23.78
CA ALA A 317 -19.15 15.09 25.23
C ALA A 317 -18.44 16.23 26.00
N LEU A 318 -17.36 16.81 25.46
CA LEU A 318 -16.67 17.96 26.07
C LEU A 318 -17.22 19.33 25.60
N ALA A 319 -17.99 19.38 24.51
CA ALA A 319 -18.62 20.62 24.02
C ALA A 319 -20.04 20.88 24.57
N LEU A 320 -20.70 19.88 25.17
CA LEU A 320 -22.04 20.02 25.78
C LEU A 320 -22.03 20.26 27.29
N GLY A 321 -20.87 20.20 27.96
CA GLY A 321 -20.72 20.47 29.40
C GLY A 321 -20.55 21.94 29.78
N ALA A 322 -20.41 22.86 28.82
CA ALA A 322 -20.10 24.28 29.08
C ALA A 322 -21.29 25.24 28.85
N LEU A 323 -22.51 24.74 28.68
CA LEU A 323 -23.68 25.58 28.32
C LEU A 323 -24.97 25.23 29.07
N VAL A 324 -24.88 24.91 30.37
CA VAL A 324 -26.04 24.99 31.29
C VAL A 324 -25.58 25.51 32.65
N LYS A 325 -25.31 26.81 32.76
CA LYS A 325 -25.42 27.54 34.05
C LYS A 325 -25.59 29.04 33.86
N ILE A 326 -26.64 29.47 33.16
CA ILE A 326 -27.08 30.88 33.23
C ILE A 326 -28.62 30.92 33.25
N ARG A 327 -29.15 31.68 34.24
CA ARG A 327 -30.56 31.99 34.59
C ARG A 327 -31.30 30.88 35.35
N ARG A 328 -32.00 31.16 36.45
CA ARG A 328 -32.70 32.38 36.87
C ARG A 328 -33.09 32.23 38.34
N GLU A 329 -32.74 33.17 39.21
CA GLU A 329 -33.52 33.43 40.43
C GLU A 329 -33.97 34.89 40.41
N GLY A 330 -35.28 35.08 40.59
CA GLY A 330 -35.97 36.35 40.44
C GLY A 330 -35.96 37.20 41.73
N PRO A 331 -36.42 38.46 41.64
CA PRO A 331 -36.35 39.40 42.74
C PRO A 331 -37.54 39.24 43.70
N SER A 332 -37.26 39.13 45.00
CA SER A 332 -38.24 39.29 46.06
C SER A 332 -38.44 40.77 46.40
N VAL A 333 -39.70 41.23 46.32
CA VAL A 333 -40.14 42.59 46.71
C VAL A 333 -40.86 42.53 48.07
N ARG A 334 -40.69 43.60 48.86
CA ARG A 334 -41.26 43.98 50.19
C ARG A 334 -40.33 43.65 51.37
N ALA A 335 -40.05 44.55 52.33
CA ALA A 335 -40.92 45.60 52.88
C ALA A 335 -40.16 46.84 53.42
N ARG A 336 -40.94 47.90 53.57
CA ARG A 336 -40.67 49.25 54.11
C ARG A 336 -39.99 49.26 55.50
N ARG A 337 -39.17 50.28 55.74
CA ARG A 337 -39.31 51.18 56.92
C ARG A 337 -38.69 52.56 56.65
N ARG A 338 -39.49 53.58 56.99
CA ARG A 338 -39.18 55.02 57.09
C ARG A 338 -38.21 55.31 58.24
N TRP A 339 -37.85 56.61 58.33
CA TRP A 339 -37.37 57.44 59.46
C TRP A 339 -35.97 57.98 59.12
N SER A 340 -35.82 59.18 58.51
CA SER A 340 -36.05 60.57 58.96
C SER A 340 -34.70 61.27 59.21
N ASP A 341 -34.48 62.39 58.49
CA ASP A 341 -33.53 63.49 58.78
C ASP A 341 -33.65 63.96 60.25
N PRO A 342 -32.73 64.75 60.86
CA PRO A 342 -31.81 65.78 60.30
C PRO A 342 -30.36 65.66 60.86
N LEU A 343 -29.33 66.42 60.48
CA LEU A 343 -29.10 67.87 60.33
C LEU A 343 -27.89 68.10 59.41
#